data_AF-A0A923HTY5-F1
#
_entry.id   AF-A0A923HTY5-F1
#
_cell.length_a   1.000
_cell.length_b   1.000
_cell.length_c   1.000
_cell.angle_alpha   90.00
_cell.angle_beta   90.00
_cell.angle_gamma   90.00
#
_symmetry.space_group_name_H-M   'P 1'
#
loop_
_entity.id
_entity.type
_entity.pdbx_description
1 polymer ?
#
loop_
_entity_poly.entity_id
_entity_poly.type
_entity_poly.pdbx_seq_one_letter_code
_entity_poly.pdbx_strand_id
1 'polypeptide(L)'
;MALEIIRKTIDEIDAEMRVLFERRMDCIKAVAEYKYNNDDEIFDQNREERVKEKNLSQLKNKEYAMAYEGFIQELLDSSKVFQKQWINDQKQNKISGNG
;
A
#
# COMPACT_ATOMS: atom_id res chain seq x y z
N MET A 1 -24.25 24.61 1.85
CA MET A 1 -23.65 23.58 2.73
C MET A 1 -22.59 24.28 3.57
N ALA A 2 -22.65 24.19 4.90
CA ALA A 2 -21.66 24.83 5.77
C ALA A 2 -20.33 24.06 5.70
N LEU A 3 -19.20 24.78 5.77
CA LEU A 3 -17.83 24.21 5.72
C LEU A 3 -17.63 23.06 6.73
N GLU A 4 -18.26 23.16 7.90
CA GLU A 4 -18.21 22.14 8.95
C GLU A 4 -18.80 20.79 8.51
N ILE A 5 -19.89 20.82 7.75
CA ILE A 5 -20.52 19.60 7.21
C ILE A 5 -19.56 18.90 6.24
N ILE A 6 -18.90 19.68 5.36
CA ILE A 6 -17.92 19.14 4.41
C ILE A 6 -16.75 18.47 5.14
N ARG A 7 -16.23 19.11 6.20
CA ARG A 7 -15.13 18.55 7.00
C ARG A 7 -15.54 17.27 7.71
N LYS A 8 -16.74 17.23 8.29
CA LYS A 8 -17.25 16.00 8.92
C LYS A 8 -17.37 14.86 7.91
N THR A 9 -17.84 15.13 6.69
CA THR A 9 -17.87 14.13 5.63
C THR A 9 -16.46 13.66 5.23
N ILE A 10 -15.46 14.55 5.23
CA ILE A 10 -14.06 14.16 5.02
C ILE A 10 -13.58 13.23 6.14
N ASP A 11 -13.84 13.57 7.41
CA ASP A 11 -13.44 12.74 8.55
C ASP A 11 -14.03 11.32 8.49
N GLU A 12 -15.29 11.21 8.04
CA GLU A 12 -15.98 9.93 7.81
C GLU A 12 -15.30 9.13 6.68
N ILE A 13 -14.99 9.77 5.54
CA ILE A 13 -14.28 9.14 4.42
C ILE A 13 -12.86 8.70 4.84
N ASP A 14 -12.13 9.54 5.59
CA ASP A 14 -10.80 9.22 6.10
C ASP A 14 -10.82 8.01 7.04
N ALA A 15 -11.89 7.85 7.81
CA ALA A 15 -12.07 6.66 8.64
C ALA A 15 -12.25 5.39 7.80
N GLU A 16 -13.02 5.43 6.72
CA GLU A 16 -13.16 4.31 5.80
C GLU A 16 -11.84 4.01 5.06
N MET A 17 -11.12 5.04 4.62
CA MET A 17 -9.82 4.90 3.96
C MET A 17 -8.80 4.23 4.88
N ARG A 18 -8.77 4.58 6.18
CA ARG A 18 -7.89 3.93 7.16
C ARG A 18 -8.16 2.43 7.27
N VAL A 19 -9.43 2.02 7.39
CA VAL A 19 -9.79 0.59 7.46
C VAL A 19 -9.40 -0.16 6.19
N LEU A 20 -9.60 0.44 5.01
CA LEU A 20 -9.18 -0.15 3.74
C LEU A 20 -7.66 -0.23 3.60
N PHE A 21 -6.94 0.78 4.10
CA PHE A 21 -5.49 0.81 4.09
C PHE A 21 -4.90 -0.31 4.97
N GLU A 22 -5.40 -0.49 6.20
CA GLU A 22 -4.97 -1.57 7.10
C GLU A 22 -5.16 -2.95 6.47
N ARG A 23 -6.36 -3.21 5.92
CA ARG A 23 -6.65 -4.46 5.19
C ARG A 23 -5.71 -4.68 4.00
N ARG A 24 -5.34 -3.61 3.30
CA ARG A 24 -4.37 -3.70 2.21
C ARG A 24 -2.98 -4.04 2.74
N MET A 25 -2.56 -3.45 3.86
CA MET A 25 -1.26 -3.72 4.47
C MET A 25 -1.14 -5.16 4.98
N ASP A 26 -2.21 -5.76 5.50
CA ASP A 26 -2.24 -7.19 5.83
C ASP A 26 -1.97 -8.06 4.59
N CYS A 27 -2.58 -7.74 3.45
CA CYS A 27 -2.27 -8.42 2.18
C CYS A 27 -0.81 -8.22 1.75
N ILE A 28 -0.25 -7.02 1.93
CA ILE A 28 1.16 -6.75 1.62
C ILE A 28 2.09 -7.56 2.54
N LYS A 29 1.73 -7.74 3.81
CA LYS A 29 2.47 -8.62 4.73
C LYS A 29 2.47 -10.06 4.23
N ALA A 30 1.32 -10.59 3.80
CA ALA A 30 1.25 -11.92 3.22
C ALA A 30 2.11 -12.05 1.94
N VAL A 31 2.19 -11.00 1.11
CA VAL A 31 3.11 -10.95 -0.03
C VAL A 31 4.57 -10.95 0.43
N ALA A 32 4.91 -10.20 1.49
CA ALA A 32 6.26 -10.21 2.07
C ALA A 32 6.66 -11.61 2.55
N GLU A 33 5.76 -12.28 3.27
CA GLU A 33 5.93 -13.66 3.76
C GLU A 33 6.15 -14.63 2.60
N TYR A 34 5.34 -14.54 1.55
CA TYR A 34 5.50 -15.35 0.35
C TYR A 34 6.87 -15.14 -0.29
N LYS A 35 7.26 -13.88 -0.54
CA LYS A 35 8.54 -13.57 -1.20
C LYS A 35 9.73 -14.00 -0.36
N TYR A 36 9.66 -13.83 0.95
CA TYR A 36 10.69 -14.27 1.88
C TYR A 36 10.92 -15.79 1.84
N ASN A 37 9.84 -16.58 1.74
CA ASN A 37 9.93 -18.03 1.70
C ASN A 37 10.41 -18.57 0.34
N ASN A 38 10.22 -17.82 -0.74
CA ASN A 38 10.61 -18.20 -2.10
C ASN A 38 11.90 -17.51 -2.60
N ASP A 39 12.50 -16.63 -1.80
CA ASP A 39 13.65 -15.78 -2.15
C ASP A 39 13.40 -14.86 -3.37
N ASP A 40 12.16 -14.39 -3.52
CA ASP A 40 11.74 -13.49 -4.60
C ASP A 40 12.08 -12.02 -4.31
N GLU A 41 12.27 -11.23 -5.38
CA GLU A 41 12.52 -9.78 -5.27
C GLU A 41 11.29 -8.99 -4.78
N ILE A 42 11.51 -8.02 -3.90
CA ILE A 42 10.44 -7.15 -3.36
C ILE A 42 9.85 -6.25 -4.46
N PHE A 43 10.69 -5.74 -5.35
CA PHE A 43 10.29 -4.85 -6.43
C PHE A 43 9.86 -5.65 -7.65
N ASP A 44 8.64 -5.38 -8.14
CA ASP A 44 8.16 -5.90 -9.42
C ASP A 44 7.57 -4.72 -10.21
N GLN A 45 8.39 -4.13 -11.08
CA GLN A 45 8.02 -2.97 -11.88
C GLN A 45 6.76 -3.23 -12.71
N ASN A 46 6.69 -4.39 -13.36
CA ASN A 46 5.56 -4.76 -14.20
C ASN A 46 4.27 -4.85 -13.37
N ARG A 47 4.36 -5.36 -12.14
CA ARG A 47 3.21 -5.41 -11.24
C ARG A 47 2.76 -4.03 -10.80
N GLU A 48 3.69 -3.14 -10.47
CA GLU A 48 3.41 -1.76 -10.03
C GLU A 48 2.76 -0.93 -11.12
N GLU A 49 3.29 -0.98 -12.35
CA GLU A 49 2.71 -0.31 -13.52
C GLU A 49 1.27 -0.79 -13.75
N ARG A 50 1.02 -2.11 -13.73
CA ARG A 50 -0.34 -2.67 -13.84
C ARG A 50 -1.28 -2.19 -12.72
N VAL A 51 -0.81 -1.97 -11.49
CA VAL A 51 -1.66 -1.39 -10.42
C VAL A 51 -2.08 0.02 -10.81
N LYS A 52 -1.13 0.86 -11.19
CA LYS A 52 -1.40 2.27 -11.52
C LYS A 52 -2.35 2.38 -12.69
N GLU A 53 -2.06 1.72 -13.80
CA GLU A 53 -2.89 1.74 -15.01
C GLU A 53 -4.32 1.27 -14.74
N LYS A 54 -4.47 0.17 -13.99
CA LYS A 54 -5.81 -0.35 -13.63
C LYS A 54 -6.58 0.66 -12.77
N ASN A 55 -5.93 1.27 -11.79
CA ASN A 55 -6.60 2.23 -10.90
C ASN A 55 -6.95 3.54 -11.64
N LEU A 56 -6.05 4.06 -12.47
CA LEU A 56 -6.28 5.28 -13.25
C LEU A 56 -7.34 5.10 -14.34
N SER A 57 -7.39 3.93 -14.99
CA SER A 57 -8.44 3.62 -15.96
C SER A 57 -9.82 3.54 -15.29
N GLN A 58 -9.90 2.97 -14.09
CA GLN A 58 -11.15 2.84 -13.32
C GLN A 58 -11.59 4.13 -12.61
N LEU A 59 -10.73 5.13 -12.47
CA LEU A 59 -11.08 6.42 -11.90
C LEU A 59 -12.17 7.11 -12.76
N LYS A 60 -13.33 7.38 -12.17
CA LYS A 60 -14.49 7.94 -12.91
C LYS A 60 -14.33 9.43 -13.21
N ASN A 61 -13.99 10.24 -12.20
CA ASN A 61 -13.74 11.67 -12.41
C ASN A 61 -12.28 11.89 -12.78
N LYS A 62 -12.03 12.22 -14.06
CA LYS A 62 -10.67 12.44 -14.58
C LYS A 62 -10.04 13.75 -14.11
N GLU A 63 -10.81 14.68 -13.56
CA GLU A 63 -10.27 15.89 -12.91
C GLU A 63 -9.28 15.54 -11.79
N TYR A 64 -9.50 14.41 -11.11
CA TYR A 64 -8.65 13.97 -10.00
C TYR A 64 -7.49 13.06 -10.42
N ALA A 65 -7.27 12.83 -11.72
CA ALA A 65 -6.32 11.82 -12.20
C ALA A 65 -4.89 12.06 -11.68
N MET A 66 -4.39 13.29 -11.75
CA MET A 66 -3.04 13.62 -11.30
C MET A 66 -2.87 13.42 -9.78
N ALA A 67 -3.85 13.86 -8.99
CA ALA A 67 -3.82 13.67 -7.54
C ALA A 67 -3.92 12.18 -7.16
N TYR A 68 -4.77 11.42 -7.85
CA TYR A 68 -4.96 10.00 -7.59
C TYR A 68 -3.74 9.16 -8.01
N GLU A 69 -3.07 9.53 -9.11
CA GLU A 69 -1.81 8.90 -9.50
C GLU A 69 -0.74 9.05 -8.41
N GLY A 70 -0.57 10.26 -7.88
CA GLY A 70 0.34 10.51 -6.77
C GLY A 70 0.00 9.68 -5.53
N PHE A 71 -1.28 9.59 -5.17
CA PHE A 71 -1.73 8.74 -4.07
C PHE A 71 -1.38 7.25 -4.28
N ILE A 72 -1.61 6.71 -5.48
CA ILE A 72 -1.28 5.31 -5.78
C ILE A 72 0.23 5.08 -5.75
N GLN A 73 1.04 6.04 -6.22
CA GLN A 73 2.49 5.95 -6.13
C GLN A 73 2.95 5.84 -4.66
N GLU A 74 2.51 6.75 -3.80
CA GLU A 74 2.87 6.73 -2.37
C GLU A 74 2.40 5.45 -1.68
N LEU A 75 1.23 4.95 -2.06
CA LEU A 75 0.69 3.69 -1.55
C LEU A 75 1.58 2.49 -1.93
N LEU A 76 2.10 2.46 -3.15
CA LEU A 76 3.03 1.41 -3.62
C LEU A 76 4.39 1.53 -2.93
N ASP A 77 4.92 2.75 -2.78
CA ASP A 77 6.21 2.97 -2.13
C ASP A 77 6.17 2.59 -0.65
N SER A 78 5.12 2.99 0.06
CA SER A 78 4.87 2.56 1.45
C SER A 78 4.82 1.04 1.57
N SER A 79 4.24 0.36 0.58
CA SER A 79 4.17 -1.12 0.56
C SER A 79 5.54 -1.75 0.42
N LYS A 80 6.43 -1.18 -0.41
CA LYS A 80 7.80 -1.67 -0.59
C LYS A 80 8.63 -1.48 0.68
N VAL A 81 8.53 -0.31 1.30
CA VAL A 81 9.23 0.00 2.55
C VAL A 81 8.84 -1.01 3.63
N PHE A 82 7.54 -1.24 3.82
CA PHE A 82 7.04 -2.20 4.79
C PHE A 82 7.53 -3.63 4.51
N GLN A 83 7.43 -4.12 3.26
CA GLN A 83 7.94 -5.44 2.88
C GLN A 83 9.43 -5.59 3.20
N LYS A 84 10.24 -4.57 2.88
CA LYS A 84 11.69 -4.57 3.13
C LYS A 84 12.00 -4.62 4.62
N GLN A 85 11.31 -3.81 5.42
CA GLN A 85 11.45 -3.82 6.88
C GLN A 85 11.11 -5.20 7.44
N TRP A 86 9.93 -5.72 7.11
CA TRP A 86 9.48 -7.01 7.61
C TRP A 86 10.44 -8.15 7.24
N ILE A 87 10.92 -8.21 5.99
CA ILE A 87 11.88 -9.22 5.53
C ILE A 87 13.21 -9.11 6.29
N ASN A 88 13.71 -7.90 6.50
CA ASN A 88 14.95 -7.69 7.24
C ASN A 88 14.82 -8.16 8.69
N ASP A 89 13.69 -7.86 9.35
CA ASP A 89 13.42 -8.30 10.71
C ASP A 89 13.38 -9.84 10.80
N GLN A 90 12.77 -10.53 9.82
CA GLN A 90 12.79 -11.99 9.76
C GLN A 90 14.20 -12.56 9.59
N LYS A 91 15.03 -11.94 8.74
CA LYS A 91 16.44 -12.36 8.56
C LYS A 91 17.24 -12.20 9.84
N GLN A 92 17.06 -11.10 10.58
CA GLN A 92 17.75 -10.86 11.85
C GLN A 92 17.31 -11.86 12.92
N ASN A 93 16.01 -12.12 13.06
CA ASN A 93 15.48 -13.07 14.04
C ASN A 93 15.99 -14.51 13.81
N LYS A 94 16.16 -14.94 12.55
CA LYS A 94 16.78 -16.25 12.24
C LYS A 94 18.25 -16.35 12.68
N ILE A 95 18.99 -15.24 12.68
CA ILE A 95 20.40 -15.22 13.08
C ILE A 95 20.52 -15.27 14.61
N SER A 96 19.64 -14.56 15.33
CA SER A 96 19.66 -14.52 16.81
C SER A 96 19.06 -15.75 17.49
N GLY A 97 18.24 -16.55 16.80
CA GLY A 97 17.56 -17.73 17.35
C GLY A 97 18.33 -19.05 17.25
N ASN A 98 19.62 -19.03 16.87
CA ASN A 98 20.44 -20.22 16.65
C ASN A 98 21.59 -20.31 17.67
N GLY A 99 21.27 -20.07 18.95
CA GLY A 99 22.18 -20.15 20.10
C GLY A 99 21.63 -21.06 21.18
#